data_AF-A0AAW6UCT6-F1
#
_entry.id   AF-A0AAW6UCT6-F1
#
_cell.length_a   1.000
_cell.length_b   1.000
_cell.length_c   1.000
_cell.angle_alpha   90.00
_cell.angle_beta   90.00
_cell.angle_gamma   90.00
#
_symmetry.space_group_name_H-M   'P 1'
#
loop_
_entity.id
_entity.type
_entity.pdbx_description
1 polymer ?
#
loop_
_entity_poly.entity_id
_entity_poly.type
_entity_poly.pdbx_seq_one_letter_code
_entity_poly.pdbx_strand_id
1 'polypeptide(L)'
;MAPNFTSSYSKDLNRKPECEREDEIESFHYLTVEGDLLKITEYALTGSEFHYYSKIVALGCTTEGFYADHAEFLRSHRFSDEHIIGELLELGMHAEEDDTLIGRVAYNDFTFFDGSAIKTGKQIRGVAILDDYQAGGVARNVYKCLLLKHEYIVCDNLQTIGGSSLWVSGMTSIGEVRIYDTIQKKFIDVLSKAGCGYNGIIPWSAEGLSQADIAKWEPRKLSMDSCHHIVNIISKNRIYNID
;
A
#
# COMPACT_ATOMS: atom_id res chain seq x y z
N MET A 1 -15.09 -4.39 7.39
CA MET A 1 -15.50 -2.98 7.25
C MET A 1 -14.84 -2.55 5.92
N ALA A 2 -15.58 -2.01 4.95
CA ALA A 2 -15.25 -1.87 3.52
C ALA A 2 -15.59 -0.51 2.84
N PRO A 3 -14.88 -0.13 1.76
CA PRO A 3 -14.46 1.23 1.40
C PRO A 3 -15.58 2.18 0.98
N ASN A 4 -15.98 3.09 1.87
CA ASN A 4 -16.57 4.37 1.48
C ASN A 4 -15.50 5.33 1.03
N PHE A 5 -15.86 6.19 0.10
CA PHE A 5 -15.14 7.44 -0.02
C PHE A 5 -15.54 8.42 1.09
N THR A 6 -14.58 8.97 1.80
CA THR A 6 -14.86 10.03 2.79
C THR A 6 -13.90 11.19 2.59
N SER A 7 -14.40 12.42 2.65
CA SER A 7 -13.61 13.65 2.65
C SER A 7 -13.13 14.04 4.06
N SER A 8 -13.72 13.47 5.12
CA SER A 8 -13.51 13.86 6.52
C SER A 8 -12.68 12.88 7.35
N TYR A 9 -12.30 11.72 6.80
CA TYR A 9 -11.37 10.80 7.45
C TYR A 9 -9.93 11.27 7.21
N SER A 10 -9.43 12.08 8.12
CA SER A 10 -8.00 12.39 8.22
C SER A 10 -7.41 11.56 9.34
N LYS A 11 -6.66 10.52 8.98
CA LYS A 11 -5.59 10.02 9.81
C LYS A 11 -4.34 10.76 9.35
N ASP A 12 -3.93 11.77 10.11
CA ASP A 12 -2.73 12.52 9.80
C ASP A 12 -1.50 11.63 10.03
N LEU A 13 -1.16 10.86 9.00
CA LEU A 13 0.00 9.98 8.99
C LEU A 13 1.30 10.74 8.72
N ASN A 14 1.25 12.07 8.51
CA ASN A 14 2.43 12.92 8.63
C ASN A 14 2.89 13.00 10.10
N ARG A 15 2.03 12.62 11.04
CA ARG A 15 2.39 12.37 12.44
C ARG A 15 2.45 10.86 12.68
N LYS A 16 3.37 10.47 13.56
CA LYS A 16 3.46 9.08 14.02
C LYS A 16 2.18 8.76 14.83
N PRO A 17 1.60 7.56 14.70
CA PRO A 17 0.48 7.14 15.53
C PRO A 17 0.79 7.23 17.03
N GLU A 18 -0.18 7.70 17.81
CA GLU A 18 -0.10 7.66 19.27
C GLU A 18 -0.13 6.20 19.75
N CYS A 19 0.74 5.87 20.71
CA CYS A 19 0.88 4.53 21.27
C CYS A 19 1.53 4.61 22.67
N GLU A 20 1.28 3.60 23.50
CA GLU A 20 1.96 3.41 24.79
C GLU A 20 3.34 2.79 24.62
N ARG A 21 3.45 1.84 23.68
CA ARG A 21 4.71 1.15 23.34
C ARG A 21 4.78 0.91 21.84
N GLU A 22 5.99 1.01 21.30
CA GLU A 22 6.34 0.53 19.97
C GLU A 22 7.49 -0.47 20.05
N ASP A 23 7.38 -1.55 19.27
CA ASP A 23 8.44 -2.54 19.12
C ASP A 23 8.77 -2.68 17.64
N GLU A 24 10.04 -2.52 17.27
CA GLU A 24 10.50 -2.77 15.91
C GLU A 24 10.41 -4.27 15.61
N ILE A 25 9.77 -4.60 14.49
CA ILE A 25 9.62 -5.99 14.03
C ILE A 25 10.79 -6.33 13.11
N GLU A 26 10.95 -5.54 12.04
CA GLU A 26 12.05 -5.69 11.07
C GLU A 26 12.09 -4.49 10.11
N SER A 27 13.17 -4.41 9.34
CA SER A 27 13.31 -3.52 8.19
C SER A 27 13.61 -4.28 6.91
N PHE A 28 13.17 -3.72 5.79
CA PHE A 28 13.55 -4.18 4.45
C PHE A 28 13.76 -2.99 3.52
N HIS A 29 14.46 -3.23 2.40
CA HIS A 29 14.83 -2.19 1.45
C HIS A 29 14.06 -2.33 0.14
N TYR A 30 13.87 -1.21 -0.53
CA TYR A 30 13.22 -1.11 -1.83
C TYR A 30 13.89 0.00 -2.63
N LEU A 31 14.16 -0.24 -3.91
CA LEU A 31 14.79 0.72 -4.81
C LEU A 31 13.74 1.31 -5.75
N THR A 32 13.59 2.64 -5.78
CA THR A 32 12.65 3.29 -6.70
C THR A 32 13.13 3.18 -8.16
N VAL A 33 12.25 3.47 -9.11
CA VAL A 33 12.62 3.49 -10.54
C VAL A 33 13.64 4.61 -10.79
N GLU A 34 13.49 5.71 -10.07
CA GLU A 34 14.35 6.88 -10.07
C GLU A 34 15.71 6.64 -9.38
N GLY A 35 15.84 5.53 -8.64
CA GLY A 35 17.09 5.09 -8.03
C GLY A 35 17.28 5.50 -6.57
N ASP A 36 16.23 6.00 -5.91
CA ASP A 36 16.23 6.23 -4.47
C ASP A 36 16.19 4.89 -3.72
N LEU A 37 17.13 4.72 -2.79
CA LEU A 37 17.14 3.58 -1.90
C LEU A 37 16.26 3.86 -0.69
N LEU A 38 15.15 3.14 -0.57
CA LEU A 38 14.19 3.28 0.52
C LEU A 38 14.37 2.17 1.56
N LYS A 39 14.33 2.53 2.83
CA LYS A 39 14.20 1.62 3.97
C LYS A 39 12.80 1.69 4.55
N ILE A 40 12.14 0.55 4.62
CA ILE A 40 10.82 0.40 5.21
C ILE A 40 10.97 -0.38 6.51
N THR A 41 10.58 0.23 7.63
CA THR A 41 10.68 -0.39 8.96
C THR A 41 9.29 -0.57 9.54
N GLU A 42 8.96 -1.78 9.95
CA GLU A 42 7.66 -2.14 10.55
C GLU A 42 7.75 -2.21 12.07
N TYR A 43 6.72 -1.68 12.72
CA TYR A 43 6.59 -1.64 14.16
C TYR A 43 5.24 -2.22 14.59
N ALA A 44 5.25 -2.98 15.68
CA ALA A 44 4.05 -3.35 16.42
C ALA A 44 3.73 -2.24 17.43
N LEU A 45 2.45 -1.90 17.56
CA LEU A 45 1.96 -0.85 18.45
C LEU A 45 1.08 -1.43 19.55
N THR A 46 1.33 -0.99 20.79
CA THR A 46 0.46 -1.28 21.95
C THR A 46 -0.19 0.01 22.43
N GLY A 47 -1.47 -0.07 22.81
CA GLY A 47 -2.24 1.10 23.25
C GLY A 47 -2.52 2.11 22.12
N SER A 48 -2.49 1.68 20.86
CA SER A 48 -2.78 2.50 19.69
C SER A 48 -4.09 2.07 19.03
N GLU A 49 -4.68 2.96 18.24
CA GLU A 49 -5.80 2.60 17.35
C GLU A 49 -5.39 1.67 16.21
N PHE A 50 -4.08 1.57 15.93
CA PHE A 50 -3.52 0.64 14.96
C PHE A 50 -2.75 -0.49 15.64
N HIS A 51 -2.75 -1.67 15.03
CA HIS A 51 -1.88 -2.75 15.52
C HIS A 51 -0.44 -2.56 15.06
N TYR A 52 -0.26 -1.96 13.88
CA TYR A 52 1.04 -1.82 13.23
C TYR A 52 1.17 -0.47 12.53
N TYR A 53 2.41 -0.01 12.40
CA TYR A 53 2.75 1.03 11.43
C TYR A 53 4.12 0.75 10.79
N SER A 54 4.30 1.26 9.58
CA SER A 54 5.59 1.26 8.89
C SER A 54 6.07 2.68 8.64
N LYS A 55 7.36 2.94 8.88
CA LYS A 55 8.07 4.13 8.38
C LYS A 55 8.69 3.81 7.03
N ILE A 56 8.66 4.79 6.12
CA ILE A 56 9.33 4.72 4.83
C ILE A 56 10.33 5.87 4.82
N VAL A 57 11.61 5.54 4.78
CA VAL A 57 12.73 6.49 4.81
C VAL A 57 13.49 6.36 3.49
N ALA A 58 13.73 7.48 2.80
CA ALA A 58 14.72 7.54 1.75
C ALA A 58 16.10 7.66 2.41
N LEU A 59 17.00 6.72 2.11
CA LEU A 59 18.32 6.68 2.72
C LEU A 59 19.20 7.78 2.13
N GLY A 60 19.80 8.56 3.02
CA GLY A 60 20.78 9.57 2.68
C GLY A 60 22.06 8.95 2.11
N CYS A 61 22.80 9.72 1.32
CA CYS A 61 24.06 9.28 0.75
C CYS A 61 25.11 10.36 0.93
N THR A 62 26.30 9.96 1.38
CA THR A 62 27.47 10.85 1.53
C THR A 62 27.85 11.60 0.25
N THR A 63 27.43 11.09 -0.92
CA THR A 63 27.60 11.74 -2.21
C THR A 63 26.24 11.89 -2.90
N GLU A 64 25.82 13.13 -3.13
CA GLU A 64 24.55 13.44 -3.79
C GLU A 64 24.45 12.76 -5.16
N GLY A 65 23.29 12.16 -5.46
CA GLY A 65 23.01 11.48 -6.73
C GLY A 65 23.63 10.08 -6.89
N PHE A 66 24.59 9.68 -6.03
CA PHE A 66 25.34 8.43 -6.22
C PHE A 66 24.47 7.18 -6.29
N TYR A 67 23.46 7.04 -5.41
CA TYR A 67 22.57 5.88 -5.43
C TYR A 67 21.79 5.78 -6.75
N ALA A 68 21.30 6.91 -7.27
CA ALA A 68 20.56 6.93 -8.52
C ALA A 68 21.44 6.56 -9.72
N ASP A 69 22.61 7.21 -9.85
CA ASP A 69 23.56 6.97 -10.94
C ASP A 69 24.06 5.52 -10.94
N HIS A 70 24.39 4.98 -9.76
CA HIS A 70 24.90 3.61 -9.63
C HIS A 70 23.80 2.57 -9.87
N ALA A 71 22.59 2.82 -9.38
CA ALA A 71 21.43 1.99 -9.69
C ALA A 71 21.12 1.95 -11.19
N GLU A 72 21.17 3.10 -11.87
CA GLU A 72 20.97 3.19 -13.33
C GLU A 72 22.04 2.39 -14.08
N PHE A 73 23.31 2.55 -13.68
CA PHE A 73 24.41 1.78 -14.25
C PHE A 73 24.18 0.27 -14.12
N LEU A 74 23.85 -0.24 -12.93
CA LEU A 74 23.64 -1.67 -12.72
C LEU A 74 22.37 -2.19 -13.44
N ARG A 75 21.30 -1.39 -13.50
CA ARG A 75 20.10 -1.72 -14.28
C ARG A 75 20.42 -1.84 -15.77
N SER A 76 21.27 -0.96 -16.31
CA SER A 76 21.71 -1.04 -17.71
C SER A 76 22.47 -2.35 -18.02
N HIS A 77 23.05 -2.98 -16.98
CA HIS A 77 23.69 -4.29 -17.04
C HIS A 77 22.76 -5.46 -16.66
N ARG A 78 21.46 -5.21 -16.52
CA ARG A 78 20.40 -6.19 -16.23
C ARG A 78 20.54 -6.91 -14.88
N PHE A 79 21.17 -6.26 -13.90
CA PHE A 79 21.10 -6.74 -12.53
C PHE A 79 19.69 -6.57 -11.95
N SER A 80 19.29 -7.49 -11.07
CA SER A 80 18.01 -7.41 -10.37
C SER A 80 18.05 -6.32 -9.29
N ASP A 81 16.90 -5.73 -8.96
CA ASP A 81 16.82 -4.75 -7.87
C ASP A 81 17.34 -5.31 -6.54
N GLU A 82 17.13 -6.61 -6.26
CA GLU A 82 17.67 -7.26 -5.05
C GLU A 82 19.21 -7.23 -5.01
N HIS A 83 19.86 -7.50 -6.14
CA HIS A 83 21.32 -7.43 -6.24
C HIS A 83 21.81 -6.00 -6.07
N ILE A 84 21.16 -5.05 -6.75
CA ILE A 84 21.52 -3.63 -6.70
C ILE A 84 21.40 -3.10 -5.27
N ILE A 85 20.29 -3.40 -4.59
CA ILE A 85 20.08 -3.02 -3.19
C ILE A 85 21.21 -3.56 -2.30
N GLY A 86 21.58 -4.84 -2.47
CA GLY A 86 22.68 -5.45 -1.73
C GLY A 86 23.99 -4.69 -1.94
N GLU A 87 24.33 -4.39 -3.19
CA GLU A 87 25.54 -3.65 -3.53
C GLU A 87 25.53 -2.22 -2.95
N LEU A 88 24.44 -1.48 -3.09
CA LEU A 88 24.31 -0.12 -2.56
C LEU A 88 24.51 -0.06 -1.04
N LEU A 89 24.03 -1.07 -0.31
CA LEU A 89 24.20 -1.18 1.14
C LEU A 89 25.64 -1.55 1.53
N GLU A 90 26.30 -2.41 0.76
CA GLU A 90 27.68 -2.85 1.01
C GLU A 90 28.72 -1.75 0.75
N LEU A 91 28.41 -0.76 -0.11
CA LEU A 91 29.31 0.36 -0.41
C LEU A 91 29.59 1.28 0.78
N GLY A 92 28.81 1.19 1.86
CA GLY A 92 29.05 1.98 3.09
C GLY A 92 28.87 3.49 2.89
N MET A 93 28.09 3.89 1.88
CA MET A 93 27.88 5.28 1.48
C MET A 93 26.70 5.96 2.22
N HIS A 94 25.98 5.22 3.08
CA HIS A 94 24.81 5.71 3.80
C HIS A 94 25.20 6.81 4.79
N ALA A 95 24.51 7.95 4.71
CA ALA A 95 24.61 9.06 5.64
C ALA A 95 23.28 9.22 6.40
N GLU A 96 23.22 8.77 7.65
CA GLU A 96 22.00 8.76 8.46
C GLU A 96 21.45 10.18 8.71
N GLU A 97 22.32 11.19 8.76
CA GLU A 97 21.95 12.60 8.91
C GLU A 97 21.13 13.16 7.74
N ASP A 98 21.25 12.53 6.57
CA ASP A 98 20.57 12.92 5.33
C ASP A 98 19.33 12.05 5.06
N ASP A 99 19.01 11.12 5.97
CA ASP A 99 17.81 10.28 5.88
C ASP A 99 16.55 11.15 5.90
N THR A 100 15.68 10.93 4.92
CA THR A 100 14.43 11.67 4.79
C THR A 100 13.25 10.75 5.03
N LEU A 101 12.40 11.07 6.00
CA LEU A 101 11.13 10.38 6.17
C LEU A 101 10.17 10.79 5.03
N ILE A 102 9.93 9.86 4.11
CA ILE A 102 9.09 10.12 2.94
C ILE A 102 7.67 9.60 3.09
N GLY A 103 7.39 8.76 4.09
CA GLY A 103 6.03 8.28 4.29
C GLY A 103 5.80 7.36 5.47
N ARG A 104 4.52 7.08 5.71
CA ARG A 104 4.04 6.13 6.71
C ARG A 104 2.85 5.33 6.20
N VAL A 105 2.74 4.09 6.68
CA VAL A 105 1.58 3.23 6.47
C VAL A 105 1.09 2.73 7.83
N ALA A 106 -0.21 2.75 8.09
CA ALA A 106 -0.79 2.21 9.31
C ALA A 106 -1.79 1.09 8.97
N TYR A 107 -1.77 0.00 9.72
CA TYR A 107 -2.56 -1.18 9.40
C TYR A 107 -2.87 -2.05 10.61
N ASN A 108 -3.96 -2.82 10.49
CA ASN A 108 -4.43 -3.75 11.50
C ASN A 108 -4.47 -5.16 10.96
N ASP A 109 -4.48 -6.15 11.84
CA ASP A 109 -4.87 -7.49 11.44
C ASP A 109 -6.33 -7.53 11.03
N PHE A 110 -6.60 -8.27 9.98
CA PHE A 110 -7.94 -8.50 9.47
C PHE A 110 -8.13 -9.97 9.14
N THR A 111 -9.10 -10.58 9.82
CA THR A 111 -9.45 -12.00 9.66
C THR A 111 -10.60 -12.16 8.68
N PHE A 112 -10.47 -13.10 7.74
CA PHE A 112 -11.51 -13.41 6.76
C PHE A 112 -11.51 -14.90 6.40
N PHE A 113 -12.56 -15.33 5.70
CA PHE A 113 -12.67 -16.70 5.19
C PHE A 113 -12.22 -16.80 3.74
N ASP A 114 -11.34 -17.75 3.43
CA ASP A 114 -11.01 -18.17 2.06
C ASP A 114 -11.42 -19.64 1.92
N GLY A 115 -12.61 -19.87 1.36
CA GLY A 115 -13.28 -21.16 1.45
C GLY A 115 -13.68 -21.46 2.90
N SER A 116 -13.26 -22.62 3.43
CA SER A 116 -13.50 -23.01 4.83
C SER A 116 -12.42 -22.56 5.80
N ALA A 117 -11.29 -22.05 5.30
CA ALA A 117 -10.16 -21.67 6.12
C ALA A 117 -10.26 -20.21 6.59
N ILE A 118 -9.96 -19.98 7.86
CA ILE A 118 -9.74 -18.61 8.38
C ILE A 118 -8.31 -18.19 8.01
N LYS A 119 -8.20 -17.00 7.44
CA LYS A 119 -6.95 -16.35 7.07
C LYS A 119 -6.84 -15.00 7.76
N THR A 120 -5.61 -14.55 7.98
CA THR A 120 -5.30 -13.23 8.52
C THR A 120 -4.46 -12.48 7.49
N GLY A 121 -4.87 -11.25 7.18
CA GLY A 121 -4.10 -10.32 6.36
C GLY A 121 -3.90 -8.99 7.07
N LYS A 122 -3.15 -8.08 6.45
CA LYS A 122 -3.00 -6.70 6.95
C LYS A 122 -3.97 -5.79 6.23
N GLN A 123 -4.92 -5.22 6.96
CA GLN A 123 -5.82 -4.20 6.46
C GLN A 123 -5.15 -2.83 6.57
N ILE A 124 -4.83 -2.24 5.41
CA ILE A 124 -4.24 -0.91 5.36
C ILE A 124 -5.29 0.11 5.74
N ARG A 125 -5.08 0.78 6.87
CA ARG A 125 -5.97 1.79 7.46
C ARG A 125 -5.64 3.21 7.02
N GLY A 126 -4.46 3.41 6.46
CA GLY A 126 -4.04 4.66 5.85
C GLY A 126 -2.61 4.62 5.37
N VAL A 127 -2.31 5.52 4.44
CA VAL A 127 -0.97 5.78 3.91
C VAL A 127 -0.80 7.29 3.71
N ALA A 128 0.37 7.80 4.07
CA ALA A 128 0.83 9.14 3.69
C ALA A 128 2.22 9.03 3.07
N ILE A 129 2.38 9.63 1.89
CA ILE A 129 3.65 9.70 1.15
C ILE A 129 3.83 11.18 0.76
N LEU A 130 5.05 11.70 0.89
CA LEU A 130 5.40 13.04 0.42
C LEU A 130 5.07 13.20 -1.08
N ASP A 131 4.62 14.39 -1.46
CA ASP A 131 4.10 14.65 -2.81
C ASP A 131 5.09 14.29 -3.92
N ASP A 132 6.37 14.59 -3.73
CA ASP A 132 7.45 14.27 -4.69
C ASP A 132 7.60 12.76 -4.95
N TYR A 133 7.18 11.91 -4.01
CA TYR A 133 7.24 10.46 -4.09
C TYR A 133 5.90 9.81 -4.49
N GLN A 134 4.81 10.58 -4.63
CA GLN A 134 3.51 10.03 -5.02
C GLN A 134 3.49 9.59 -6.49
N ALA A 135 4.12 10.36 -7.37
CA ALA A 135 4.15 10.09 -8.81
C ALA A 135 4.98 8.85 -9.19
N GLY A 136 6.05 8.56 -8.43
CA GLY A 136 6.94 7.39 -8.64
C GLY A 136 6.32 6.04 -8.27
N GLY A 137 5.07 6.01 -7.80
CA GLY A 137 4.38 4.77 -7.46
C GLY A 137 4.88 4.09 -6.18
N VAL A 138 5.53 4.85 -5.28
CA VAL A 138 6.04 4.36 -3.99
C VAL A 138 4.95 3.66 -3.19
N ALA A 139 3.75 4.24 -3.08
CA ALA A 139 2.64 3.63 -2.34
C ALA A 139 2.29 2.22 -2.86
N ARG A 140 2.24 2.04 -4.18
CA ARG A 140 1.98 0.74 -4.81
C ARG A 140 3.07 -0.28 -4.48
N ASN A 141 4.33 0.14 -4.54
CA ASN A 141 5.45 -0.76 -4.27
C ASN A 141 5.57 -1.10 -2.79
N VAL A 142 5.30 -0.16 -1.88
CA VAL A 142 5.18 -0.45 -0.44
C VAL A 142 4.10 -1.50 -0.19
N TYR A 143 2.94 -1.39 -0.84
CA TYR A 143 1.87 -2.40 -0.71
C TYR A 143 2.31 -3.75 -1.27
N LYS A 144 3.09 -3.77 -2.38
CA LYS A 144 3.68 -5.01 -2.92
C LYS A 144 4.66 -5.63 -1.93
N CYS A 145 5.54 -4.87 -1.30
CA CYS A 145 6.47 -5.38 -0.29
C CYS A 145 5.72 -5.95 0.92
N LEU A 146 4.73 -5.20 1.43
CA LEU A 146 3.87 -5.68 2.53
C LEU A 146 3.12 -6.95 2.14
N LEU A 147 2.65 -7.07 0.89
CA LEU A 147 1.99 -8.27 0.38
C LEU A 147 2.92 -9.49 0.32
N LEU A 148 4.15 -9.29 -0.17
CA LEU A 148 5.15 -10.36 -0.23
C LEU A 148 5.53 -10.86 1.17
N LYS A 149 5.47 -9.99 2.18
CA LYS A 149 5.74 -10.33 3.58
C LYS A 149 4.56 -10.99 4.28
N HIS A 150 3.36 -10.39 4.23
CA HIS A 150 2.22 -10.73 5.08
C HIS A 150 1.17 -11.63 4.42
N GLU A 151 1.46 -12.18 3.25
CA GLU A 151 0.60 -13.04 2.40
C GLU A 151 -0.67 -12.38 1.83
N TYR A 152 -1.34 -11.52 2.59
CA TYR A 152 -2.59 -10.86 2.22
C TYR A 152 -2.60 -9.40 2.64
N ILE A 153 -2.99 -8.53 1.71
CA ILE A 153 -3.26 -7.12 1.97
C ILE A 153 -4.73 -6.84 1.68
N VAL A 154 -5.35 -6.05 2.56
CA VAL A 154 -6.77 -5.72 2.56
C VAL A 154 -6.94 -4.20 2.54
N CYS A 155 -7.90 -3.69 1.76
CA CYS A 155 -8.20 -2.25 1.79
C CYS A 155 -8.97 -1.88 3.07
N ASP A 156 -8.78 -0.66 3.58
CA ASP A 156 -9.66 -0.08 4.59
C ASP A 156 -11.12 -0.05 4.09
N ASN A 157 -12.00 0.06 5.07
CA ASN A 157 -13.41 0.40 4.96
C ASN A 157 -13.71 1.80 4.50
N LEU A 158 -12.75 2.69 4.65
CA LEU A 158 -12.94 4.07 4.35
C LEU A 158 -11.70 4.42 3.54
N GLN A 159 -11.90 4.68 2.26
CA GLN A 159 -10.86 5.02 1.31
C GLN A 159 -11.01 6.47 0.89
N THR A 160 -9.92 7.08 0.48
CA THR A 160 -9.99 8.30 -0.32
C THR A 160 -10.06 7.92 -1.79
N ILE A 161 -10.41 8.88 -2.67
CA ILE A 161 -10.36 8.65 -4.13
C ILE A 161 -8.99 8.19 -4.59
N GLY A 162 -7.93 8.78 -4.03
CA GLY A 162 -6.56 8.33 -4.27
C GLY A 162 -6.34 6.89 -3.81
N GLY A 163 -6.79 6.55 -2.59
CA GLY A 163 -6.72 5.19 -2.04
C GLY A 163 -7.42 4.15 -2.93
N SER A 164 -8.68 4.36 -3.31
CA SER A 164 -9.37 3.42 -4.20
C SER A 164 -8.78 3.41 -5.61
N SER A 165 -8.26 4.53 -6.11
CA SER A 165 -7.56 4.56 -7.40
C SER A 165 -6.28 3.71 -7.36
N LEU A 166 -5.55 3.74 -6.24
CA LEU A 166 -4.40 2.86 -6.00
C LEU A 166 -4.82 1.39 -6.05
N TRP A 167 -5.96 1.02 -5.47
CA TRP A 167 -6.47 -0.35 -5.57
C TRP A 167 -6.87 -0.74 -7.00
N VAL A 168 -7.67 0.10 -7.66
CA VAL A 168 -8.21 -0.18 -9.00
C VAL A 168 -7.13 -0.21 -10.08
N SER A 169 -6.17 0.70 -10.05
CA SER A 169 -5.14 0.81 -11.09
C SER A 169 -3.79 0.23 -10.66
N GLY A 170 -3.39 0.45 -9.41
CA GLY A 170 -2.11 -0.02 -8.87
C GLY A 170 -2.18 -1.50 -8.49
N MET A 171 -3.05 -1.88 -7.54
CA MET A 171 -3.06 -3.24 -7.01
C MET A 171 -3.52 -4.28 -8.04
N THR A 172 -4.49 -3.95 -8.91
CA THR A 172 -4.88 -4.84 -10.03
C THR A 172 -3.78 -4.99 -11.10
N SER A 173 -2.75 -4.13 -11.11
CA SER A 173 -1.57 -4.31 -11.96
C SER A 173 -0.55 -5.28 -11.35
N ILE A 174 -0.58 -5.46 -10.03
CA ILE A 174 0.29 -6.39 -9.30
C ILE A 174 -0.29 -7.82 -9.34
N GLY A 175 -1.60 -7.98 -9.19
CA GLY A 175 -2.21 -9.31 -9.12
C GLY A 175 -3.74 -9.28 -9.10
N GLU A 176 -4.33 -10.46 -8.92
CA GLU A 176 -5.78 -10.60 -8.80
C GLU A 176 -6.27 -10.00 -7.48
N VAL A 177 -7.05 -8.91 -7.56
CA VAL A 177 -7.71 -8.29 -6.42
C VAL A 177 -9.13 -8.84 -6.33
N ARG A 178 -9.48 -9.50 -5.23
CA ARG A 178 -10.81 -10.10 -5.01
C ARG A 178 -11.67 -9.20 -4.14
N ILE A 179 -12.96 -9.17 -4.46
CA ILE A 179 -13.98 -8.40 -3.74
C ILE A 179 -14.62 -9.34 -2.68
N TYR A 180 -14.54 -8.96 -1.41
CA TYR A 180 -14.95 -9.77 -0.27
C TYR A 180 -16.05 -9.09 0.54
N ASP A 181 -17.15 -9.78 0.76
CA ASP A 181 -18.24 -9.33 1.62
C ASP A 181 -18.02 -9.84 3.05
N THR A 182 -17.84 -8.92 4.00
CA THR A 182 -17.63 -9.21 5.43
C THR A 182 -18.88 -9.63 6.19
N ILE A 183 -20.08 -9.34 5.68
CA ILE A 183 -21.35 -9.81 6.26
C ILE A 183 -21.60 -11.24 5.80
N GLN A 184 -21.52 -11.49 4.48
CA GLN A 184 -21.68 -12.83 3.91
C GLN A 184 -20.48 -13.73 4.15
N LYS A 185 -19.35 -13.15 4.56
CA LYS A 185 -18.06 -13.80 4.82
C LYS A 185 -17.52 -14.59 3.62
N LYS A 186 -17.67 -14.05 2.40
CA LYS A 186 -17.25 -14.73 1.18
C LYS A 186 -16.73 -13.77 0.12
N PHE A 187 -15.88 -14.28 -0.77
CA PHE A 187 -15.55 -13.58 -2.01
C PHE A 187 -16.77 -13.58 -2.94
N ILE A 188 -17.13 -12.41 -3.44
CA ILE A 188 -18.33 -12.21 -4.26
C ILE A 188 -18.01 -11.85 -5.71
N ASP A 189 -16.80 -11.34 -5.99
CA ASP A 189 -16.35 -10.99 -7.33
C ASP A 189 -14.82 -10.78 -7.38
N VAL A 190 -14.29 -10.45 -8.55
CA VAL A 190 -12.89 -10.07 -8.78
C VAL A 190 -12.84 -8.67 -9.38
N LEU A 191 -12.09 -7.75 -8.76
CA LEU A 191 -12.00 -6.35 -9.15
C LEU A 191 -11.23 -6.19 -10.46
N SER A 192 -11.83 -5.47 -11.41
CA SER A 192 -11.22 -5.09 -12.68
C SER A 192 -10.65 -3.67 -12.64
N LYS A 193 -9.82 -3.33 -13.66
CA LYS A 193 -9.28 -1.98 -13.87
C LYS A 193 -10.37 -0.91 -14.13
N ALA A 194 -11.59 -1.33 -14.45
CA ALA A 194 -12.74 -0.42 -14.61
C ALA A 194 -13.31 0.06 -13.27
N GLY A 195 -12.80 -0.45 -12.14
CA GLY A 195 -13.31 -0.10 -10.82
C GLY A 195 -14.60 -0.83 -10.45
N CYS A 196 -14.96 -1.88 -11.18
CA CYS A 196 -16.03 -2.79 -10.79
C CYS A 196 -15.54 -4.23 -10.92
N GLY A 197 -16.24 -5.15 -10.29
CA GLY A 197 -16.00 -6.57 -10.45
C GLY A 197 -16.39 -7.07 -11.84
N TYR A 198 -15.83 -8.20 -12.26
CA TYR A 198 -16.13 -8.80 -13.57
C TYR A 198 -17.59 -9.23 -13.71
N ASN A 199 -18.28 -9.50 -12.60
CA ASN A 199 -19.71 -9.82 -12.58
C ASN A 199 -20.59 -8.59 -12.26
N GLY A 200 -20.01 -7.39 -12.31
CA GLY A 200 -20.72 -6.12 -12.15
C GLY A 200 -20.86 -5.62 -10.72
N ILE A 201 -20.26 -6.27 -9.72
CA ILE A 201 -20.25 -5.76 -8.35
C ILE A 201 -19.47 -4.44 -8.30
N ILE A 202 -20.07 -3.38 -7.75
CA ILE A 202 -19.40 -2.08 -7.57
C ILE A 202 -19.01 -1.96 -6.09
N PRO A 203 -17.72 -2.08 -5.73
CA PRO A 203 -17.30 -2.16 -4.33
C PRO A 203 -17.04 -0.79 -3.69
N TRP A 204 -17.52 0.30 -4.30
CA TRP A 204 -17.26 1.67 -3.85
C TRP A 204 -18.57 2.43 -3.75
N SER A 205 -18.83 3.04 -2.59
CA SER A 205 -20.03 3.85 -2.37
C SER A 205 -19.78 5.32 -2.67
N ALA A 206 -20.77 5.99 -3.26
CA ALA A 206 -20.80 7.45 -3.40
C ALA A 206 -21.17 8.18 -2.10
N GLU A 207 -21.57 7.44 -1.06
CA GLU A 207 -22.01 8.01 0.22
C GLU A 207 -20.93 8.93 0.81
N GLY A 208 -21.29 10.21 1.04
CA GLY A 208 -20.39 11.20 1.63
C GLY A 208 -19.46 11.94 0.66
N LEU A 209 -19.57 11.72 -0.65
CA LEU A 209 -18.76 12.42 -1.66
C LEU A 209 -19.36 13.77 -2.09
N SER A 210 -18.48 14.75 -2.34
CA SER A 210 -18.84 15.96 -3.06
C SER A 210 -18.91 15.71 -4.58
N GLN A 211 -19.55 16.60 -5.34
CA GLN A 211 -19.55 16.53 -6.80
C GLN A 211 -18.13 16.59 -7.40
N ALA A 212 -17.24 17.37 -6.79
CA ALA A 212 -15.84 17.47 -7.21
C ALA A 212 -15.09 16.14 -6.99
N ASP A 213 -15.43 15.40 -5.94
CA ASP A 213 -14.87 14.08 -5.69
C ASP A 213 -15.40 13.07 -6.71
N ILE A 214 -16.71 13.04 -6.96
CA ILE A 214 -17.29 12.16 -7.98
C ILE A 214 -16.64 12.40 -9.35
N ALA A 215 -16.43 13.66 -9.73
CA ALA A 215 -15.77 14.01 -10.99
C ALA A 215 -14.33 13.47 -11.11
N LYS A 216 -13.60 13.29 -10.00
CA LYS A 216 -12.26 12.67 -10.00
C LYS A 216 -12.30 11.15 -10.16
N TRP A 217 -13.44 10.52 -9.90
CA TRP A 217 -13.62 9.07 -10.02
C TRP A 217 -14.14 8.64 -11.40
N GLU A 218 -14.86 9.52 -12.09
CA GLU A 218 -15.33 9.28 -13.46
C GLU A 218 -14.17 8.90 -14.40
N PRO A 219 -14.38 7.97 -15.35
CA PRO A 219 -15.65 7.37 -15.76
C PRO A 219 -16.06 6.11 -14.95
N ARG A 220 -15.44 5.85 -13.80
CA ARG A 220 -15.71 4.64 -13.02
C ARG A 220 -17.03 4.75 -12.27
N LYS A 221 -17.76 3.65 -12.17
CA LYS A 221 -19.05 3.61 -11.49
C LYS A 221 -18.90 3.68 -9.97
N LEU A 222 -19.89 4.29 -9.33
CA LEU A 222 -20.11 4.26 -7.89
C LEU A 222 -21.44 3.58 -7.58
N SER A 223 -21.49 2.88 -6.46
CA SER A 223 -22.73 2.36 -5.90
C SER A 223 -23.49 3.50 -5.19
N MET A 224 -24.81 3.53 -5.39
CA MET A 224 -25.70 4.41 -4.61
C MET A 224 -25.99 3.82 -3.22
N ASP A 225 -25.85 2.50 -3.07
CA ASP A 225 -25.95 1.82 -1.79
C ASP A 225 -24.62 1.86 -1.03
N SER A 226 -24.71 1.74 0.29
CA SER A 226 -23.55 1.69 1.18
C SER A 226 -22.73 0.42 0.98
N CYS A 227 -21.41 0.57 0.82
CA CYS A 227 -20.47 -0.54 0.61
C CYS A 227 -19.65 -0.88 1.86
N HIS A 228 -20.10 -0.50 3.07
CA HIS A 228 -19.37 -0.64 4.35
C HIS A 228 -18.96 -2.07 4.73
N HIS A 229 -19.46 -3.07 3.99
CA HIS A 229 -19.18 -4.48 4.19
C HIS A 229 -18.30 -5.15 3.12
N ILE A 230 -18.03 -4.54 1.95
CA ILE A 230 -17.18 -5.02 0.82
C ILE A 230 -15.65 -4.70 0.82
N VAL A 231 -14.73 -5.48 1.39
CA VAL A 231 -13.28 -5.15 1.28
C VAL A 231 -12.68 -5.72 0.00
N ASN A 232 -11.61 -5.09 -0.50
CA ASN A 232 -10.77 -5.64 -1.56
C ASN A 232 -9.56 -6.32 -0.94
N ILE A 233 -9.26 -7.54 -1.38
CA ILE A 233 -8.19 -8.38 -0.84
C ILE A 233 -7.32 -8.87 -1.99
N ILE A 234 -6.01 -8.69 -1.86
CA ILE A 234 -5.01 -9.29 -2.74
C ILE A 234 -4.17 -10.30 -1.95
N SER A 235 -3.75 -11.38 -2.62
CA SER A 235 -2.92 -12.44 -2.03
C SER A 235 -1.59 -12.56 -2.77
N LYS A 236 -0.52 -12.83 -2.04
CA LYS A 236 0.83 -13.12 -2.55
C LYS A 236 0.81 -14.21 -3.62
N ASN A 237 -0.02 -15.23 -3.44
CA ASN A 237 -0.13 -16.37 -4.36
C ASN A 237 -0.90 -16.04 -5.66
N ARG A 238 -1.41 -14.81 -5.79
CA ARG A 238 -2.13 -14.32 -6.98
C ARG A 238 -1.47 -13.07 -7.57
N ILE A 239 -0.21 -12.81 -7.23
CA ILE A 239 0.61 -11.82 -7.93
C ILE A 239 0.84 -12.35 -9.35
N TYR A 240 0.66 -11.49 -10.36
CA TYR A 240 1.05 -11.83 -11.73
C TYR A 240 2.57 -11.96 -11.76
N ASN A 241 3.12 -13.00 -12.38
CA ASN A 241 4.55 -13.09 -12.58
C ASN A 241 5.02 -11.82 -13.29
N ILE A 242 5.81 -11.02 -12.58
CA ILE A 242 6.50 -9.87 -13.14
C ILE A 242 7.84 -10.44 -13.56
N ASP A 243 8.02 -10.62 -14.86
CA ASP A 243 9.33 -10.89 -15.47
C ASP A 243 10.32 -9.76 -15.15
#